data_AF-A0A2V6DD15-F1
#
_entry.id   AF-A0A2V6DD15-F1
#
_cell.length_a   1.000
_cell.length_b   1.000
_cell.length_c   1.000
_cell.angle_alpha   90.00
_cell.angle_beta   90.00
_cell.angle_gamma   90.00
#
_symmetry.space_group_name_H-M   'P 1'
#
loop_
_entity.id
_entity.type
_entity.pdbx_description
1 polymer ?
#
loop_
_entity_poly.entity_id
_entity_poly.type
_entity_poly.pdbx_seq_one_letter_code
_entity_poly.pdbx_strand_id
1 'polypeptide(L)'
;MALRFFNTYSRELEEFEPRDPAARTIGIYTCGPTVYSRAHIGNFRAYIFEDLLQRHLELRGYKVQRVMNITDVDDKTIRGAREAKVPLARFTEQFKQAFFEDVETLRIKRADEFPAATDQRYIDRMIEMIGALIARGLAYQADDKSVYFRINKFPNYGKLAHF
;
A
#
# COMPACT_ATOMS: atom_id res chain seq x y z
N MET A 1 3.64 -9.97 -28.64
CA MET A 1 2.38 -10.40 -28.01
C MET A 1 1.92 -9.34 -27.01
N ALA A 2 0.62 -9.05 -26.95
CA ALA A 2 0.04 -8.13 -25.97
C ALA A 2 0.35 -8.61 -24.54
N LEU A 3 0.57 -7.67 -23.62
CA LEU A 3 0.76 -7.99 -22.20
C LEU A 3 -0.61 -8.29 -21.61
N ARG A 4 -0.71 -9.36 -20.81
CA ARG A 4 -1.97 -9.74 -20.15
C ARG A 4 -1.75 -9.95 -18.66
N PHE A 5 -2.70 -9.52 -17.85
CA PHE A 5 -2.68 -9.72 -16.40
C PHE A 5 -3.95 -10.41 -15.92
N PHE A 6 -3.82 -11.23 -14.89
CA PHE A 6 -4.98 -11.72 -14.18
C PHE A 6 -5.53 -10.59 -13.31
N ASN A 7 -6.73 -10.13 -13.62
CA ASN A 7 -7.39 -9.07 -12.88
C ASN A 7 -8.30 -9.69 -11.81
N THR A 8 -7.92 -9.55 -10.54
CA THR A 8 -8.72 -10.07 -9.41
C THR A 8 -10.16 -9.55 -9.41
N TYR A 9 -10.41 -8.34 -9.93
CA TYR A 9 -11.74 -7.76 -9.99
C TYR A 9 -12.69 -8.52 -10.92
N SER A 10 -12.23 -8.92 -12.12
CA SER A 10 -13.02 -9.72 -13.07
C SER A 10 -12.82 -11.23 -12.93
N ARG A 11 -11.71 -11.66 -12.31
CA ARG A 11 -11.20 -13.05 -12.28
C ARG A 11 -10.83 -13.60 -13.66
N GLU A 12 -10.43 -12.73 -14.58
CA GLU A 12 -10.05 -13.11 -15.94
C GLU A 12 -8.64 -12.63 -16.29
N LEU A 13 -8.06 -13.25 -17.31
CA LEU A 13 -6.84 -12.76 -17.96
C LEU A 13 -7.21 -11.67 -18.96
N GLU A 14 -6.93 -10.42 -18.62
CA GLU A 14 -7.26 -9.25 -19.44
C GLU A 14 -6.02 -8.72 -20.16
N GLU A 15 -6.22 -8.10 -21.33
CA GLU A 15 -5.16 -7.33 -21.97
C GLU A 15 -4.85 -6.07 -21.16
N PHE A 16 -3.56 -5.82 -20.96
CA PHE A 16 -3.10 -4.64 -20.25
C PHE A 16 -2.99 -3.45 -21.18
N GLU A 17 -3.77 -2.42 -20.88
CA GLU A 17 -3.66 -1.10 -21.50
C GLU A 17 -3.30 -0.06 -20.44
N PRO A 18 -2.25 0.75 -20.65
CA PRO A 18 -1.94 1.85 -19.74
C PRO A 18 -3.05 2.90 -19.76
N ARG A 19 -3.29 3.55 -18.61
CA ARG A 19 -4.28 4.62 -18.48
C ARG A 19 -4.09 5.77 -19.47
N ASP A 20 -2.84 6.08 -19.81
CA ASP A 20 -2.47 7.00 -20.87
C ASP A 20 -1.56 6.26 -21.88
N PRO A 21 -2.12 5.79 -23.02
CA PRO A 21 -1.37 5.10 -24.05
C PRO A 21 -0.25 5.92 -24.69
N ALA A 22 -0.40 7.24 -24.75
CA ALA A 22 0.60 8.12 -25.38
C ALA A 22 1.82 8.33 -24.47
N ALA A 23 1.60 8.48 -23.16
CA ALA A 23 2.67 8.76 -22.20
C ALA A 23 3.53 7.54 -21.83
N ARG A 24 3.05 6.31 -22.10
CA ARG A 24 3.69 5.02 -21.72
C ARG A 24 4.13 4.96 -20.25
N THR A 25 3.50 5.76 -19.39
CA THR A 25 3.80 5.84 -17.95
C THR A 25 2.77 5.02 -17.19
N ILE A 26 3.24 4.13 -16.32
CA ILE A 26 2.40 3.23 -15.52
C ILE A 26 2.58 3.57 -14.06
N GLY A 27 1.50 3.95 -13.39
CA GLY A 27 1.45 4.07 -11.94
C GLY A 27 1.17 2.71 -11.30
N ILE A 28 1.99 2.31 -10.34
CA ILE A 28 1.78 1.08 -9.55
C ILE A 28 1.79 1.46 -8.07
N TYR A 29 0.76 1.06 -7.35
CA TYR A 29 0.77 1.10 -5.89
C TYR A 29 0.94 -0.32 -5.35
N THR A 30 1.87 -0.52 -4.42
CA THR A 30 2.04 -1.80 -3.72
C THR A 30 2.00 -1.60 -2.21
N CYS A 31 1.33 -2.51 -1.50
CA CYS A 31 1.25 -2.43 -0.05
C CYS A 31 2.60 -2.79 0.56
N GLY A 32 3.22 -1.87 1.29
CA GLY A 32 4.48 -2.13 1.99
C GLY A 32 4.29 -2.71 3.39
N PRO A 33 5.38 -2.80 4.19
CA PRO A 33 5.38 -3.49 5.46
C PRO A 33 4.73 -2.66 6.59
N THR A 34 4.14 -3.38 7.54
CA THR A 34 3.96 -2.86 8.91
C THR A 34 5.25 -3.08 9.69
N VAL A 35 5.91 -2.01 10.11
CA VAL A 35 7.27 -2.04 10.67
C VAL A 35 7.28 -2.32 12.18
N TYR A 36 6.78 -3.49 12.58
CA TYR A 36 6.77 -3.97 13.97
C TYR A 36 7.72 -5.14 14.26
N SER A 37 8.23 -5.78 13.21
CA SER A 37 9.18 -6.88 13.26
C SER A 37 10.02 -6.92 11.98
N ARG A 38 11.07 -7.74 11.94
CA ARG A 38 11.76 -8.04 10.67
C ARG A 38 10.78 -8.69 9.69
N ALA A 39 10.90 -8.34 8.42
CA ALA A 39 10.12 -8.95 7.35
C ALA A 39 10.51 -10.42 7.19
N HIS A 40 9.54 -11.27 6.86
CA HIS A 40 9.76 -12.70 6.67
C HIS A 40 9.66 -13.09 5.19
N ILE A 41 10.04 -14.32 4.85
CA ILE A 41 10.06 -14.83 3.48
C ILE A 41 8.74 -14.64 2.72
N GLY A 42 7.60 -14.74 3.42
CA GLY A 42 6.29 -14.45 2.85
C GLY A 42 6.13 -13.00 2.36
N ASN A 43 6.68 -12.00 3.07
CA ASN A 43 6.68 -10.61 2.62
C ASN A 43 7.58 -10.46 1.39
N PHE A 44 8.80 -11.00 1.45
CA PHE A 44 9.75 -10.88 0.34
C PHE A 44 9.29 -11.58 -0.94
N ARG A 45 8.51 -12.66 -0.84
CA ARG A 45 7.85 -13.25 -2.02
C ARG A 45 6.99 -12.21 -2.76
N ALA A 46 6.23 -11.38 -2.03
CA ALA A 46 5.41 -10.34 -2.63
C ALA A 46 6.29 -9.23 -3.23
N TYR A 47 7.27 -8.73 -2.48
CA TYR A 47 8.14 -7.65 -2.95
C TYR A 47 9.02 -8.05 -4.16
N ILE A 48 9.45 -9.32 -4.23
CA ILE A 48 10.14 -9.86 -5.41
C ILE A 48 9.18 -9.94 -6.60
N PHE A 49 7.94 -10.36 -6.41
CA PHE A 49 6.95 -10.37 -7.50
C PHE A 49 6.74 -8.95 -8.07
N GLU A 50 6.61 -7.96 -7.19
CA GLU A 50 6.47 -6.55 -7.58
C GLU A 50 7.70 -6.01 -8.33
N ASP A 51 8.90 -6.39 -7.90
CA ASP A 51 10.16 -6.08 -8.60
C ASP A 51 10.19 -6.69 -10.01
N LEU A 52 9.85 -7.98 -10.12
CA LEU A 52 9.77 -8.67 -11.41
C LEU A 52 8.74 -8.02 -12.33
N LEU A 53 7.58 -7.64 -11.81
CA LEU A 53 6.55 -6.93 -12.55
C LEU A 53 7.08 -5.58 -13.07
N GLN A 54 7.68 -4.77 -12.19
CA GLN A 54 8.25 -3.48 -12.58
C GLN A 54 9.33 -3.65 -13.66
N ARG A 55 10.29 -4.55 -13.45
CA ARG A 55 11.38 -4.82 -14.42
C ARG A 55 10.83 -5.32 -15.75
N HIS A 56 9.80 -6.16 -15.74
CA HIS A 56 9.17 -6.64 -16.96
C HIS A 56 8.51 -5.50 -17.73
N LEU A 57 7.79 -4.60 -17.05
CA LEU A 57 7.18 -3.42 -17.69
C LEU A 57 8.24 -2.47 -18.26
N GLU A 58 9.32 -2.23 -17.53
CA GLU A 58 10.45 -1.40 -17.98
C GLU A 58 11.14 -2.02 -19.22
N LEU A 59 11.37 -3.34 -19.22
CA LEU A 59 11.91 -4.07 -20.38
C LEU A 59 11.02 -3.93 -21.62
N ARG A 60 9.70 -3.78 -21.43
CA ARG A 60 8.71 -3.56 -22.49
C ARG A 60 8.62 -2.09 -22.93
N GLY A 61 9.48 -1.21 -22.39
CA GLY A 61 9.58 0.20 -22.74
C GLY A 61 8.53 1.08 -22.07
N TYR A 62 7.98 0.66 -20.93
CA TYR A 62 7.16 1.54 -20.09
C TYR A 62 8.02 2.27 -19.08
N LYS A 63 7.62 3.49 -18.72
CA LYS A 63 8.13 4.18 -17.54
C LYS A 63 7.25 3.83 -16.35
N VAL A 64 7.78 3.15 -15.36
CA VAL A 64 7.02 2.80 -14.15
C VAL A 64 7.25 3.85 -13.08
N GLN A 65 6.17 4.33 -12.46
CA GLN A 65 6.20 5.09 -11.22
C GLN A 65 5.54 4.22 -10.15
N ARG A 66 6.33 3.67 -9.23
CA ARG A 66 5.85 2.81 -8.15
C ARG A 66 5.86 3.54 -6.81
N VAL A 67 4.76 3.43 -6.07
CA VAL A 67 4.61 3.92 -4.71
C VAL A 67 4.38 2.73 -3.78
N MET A 68 5.12 2.67 -2.67
CA MET A 68 4.97 1.63 -1.64
C MET A 68 4.88 2.26 -0.26
N ASN A 69 3.74 2.13 0.42
CA ASN A 69 3.59 2.75 1.75
C ASN A 69 4.44 2.07 2.83
N ILE A 70 4.73 2.78 3.91
CA ILE A 70 5.24 2.19 5.15
C ILE A 70 4.16 2.37 6.22
N THR A 71 3.70 1.27 6.82
CA THR A 71 2.76 1.32 7.95
C THR A 71 3.55 1.39 9.25
N ASP A 72 3.84 2.60 9.70
CA ASP A 72 4.60 2.92 10.91
C ASP A 72 3.73 3.28 12.12
N VAL A 73 2.42 3.19 11.99
CA VAL A 73 1.46 3.22 13.09
C VAL A 73 0.39 2.15 12.87
N ASP A 74 0.28 1.23 13.82
CA ASP A 74 -0.65 0.10 13.84
C ASP A 74 -0.73 -0.44 15.28
N ASP A 75 -1.76 -1.21 15.61
CA ASP A 75 -1.91 -1.83 16.93
C ASP A 75 -0.67 -2.65 17.33
N LYS A 76 -0.02 -3.33 16.38
CA LYS A 76 1.20 -4.09 16.64
C LYS A 76 2.39 -3.19 16.95
N THR A 77 2.54 -2.06 16.26
CA THR A 77 3.66 -1.13 16.51
C THR A 77 3.47 -0.40 17.85
N ILE A 78 2.23 0.00 18.17
CA ILE A 78 1.88 0.63 19.44
C ILE A 78 2.13 -0.31 20.62
N ARG A 79 1.68 -1.57 20.53
CA ARG A 79 1.92 -2.58 21.57
C ARG A 79 3.42 -2.82 21.76
N GLY A 80 4.16 -3.04 20.67
CA GLY A 80 5.60 -3.28 20.75
C GLY A 80 6.39 -2.10 21.33
N ALA A 81 6.05 -0.87 20.96
CA ALA A 81 6.66 0.34 21.51
C ALA A 81 6.42 0.47 23.02
N ARG A 82 5.20 0.16 23.49
CA ARG A 82 4.84 0.16 24.92
C ARG A 82 5.61 -0.90 25.70
N GLU A 83 5.68 -2.13 25.18
CA GLU A 83 6.43 -3.24 25.80
C GLU A 83 7.93 -2.93 25.89
N ALA A 84 8.50 -2.37 24.82
CA ALA A 84 9.90 -1.95 24.77
C ALA A 84 10.18 -0.64 25.54
N LYS A 85 9.14 0.05 26.03
CA LYS A 85 9.21 1.34 26.74
C LYS A 85 9.99 2.41 25.96
N VAL A 86 9.79 2.47 24.65
CA VAL A 86 10.41 3.47 23.76
C VAL A 86 9.35 4.20 22.94
N PRO A 87 9.63 5.43 22.45
CA PRO A 87 8.74 6.12 21.52
C PRO A 87 8.44 5.28 20.27
N LEU A 88 7.22 5.40 19.72
CA LEU A 88 6.78 4.66 18.54
C LEU A 88 7.76 4.80 17.37
N ALA A 89 8.16 6.02 17.03
CA ALA A 89 9.10 6.29 15.95
C ALA A 89 10.44 5.55 16.14
N ARG A 90 10.96 5.49 17.36
CA ARG A 90 12.20 4.75 17.68
C ARG A 90 11.98 3.24 17.56
N PHE A 91 10.82 2.75 17.99
CA PHE A 91 10.48 1.33 17.88
C PHE A 91 10.41 0.88 16.41
N THR A 92 9.77 1.66 15.55
CA THR A 92 9.55 1.32 14.13
C THR A 92 10.77 1.53 13.26
N GLU A 93 11.63 2.51 13.57
CA GLU A 93 12.79 2.85 12.73
C GLU A 93 13.75 1.68 12.54
N GLN A 94 14.00 0.90 13.59
CA GLN A 94 14.89 -0.28 13.49
C GLN A 94 14.37 -1.33 12.47
N PHE A 95 13.05 -1.50 12.39
CA PHE A 95 12.42 -2.46 11.48
C PHE A 95 12.30 -1.90 10.08
N LYS A 96 12.10 -0.59 9.95
CA LYS A 96 12.15 0.13 8.67
C LYS A 96 13.56 0.04 8.07
N GLN A 97 14.60 0.28 8.87
CA GLN A 97 15.98 0.13 8.44
C GLN A 97 16.27 -1.31 8.02
N ALA A 98 15.92 -2.30 8.84
CA ALA A 98 16.11 -3.71 8.50
C ALA A 98 15.40 -4.09 7.20
N PHE A 99 14.16 -3.61 6.98
CA PHE A 99 13.44 -3.83 5.72
C PHE A 99 14.22 -3.30 4.51
N PHE A 100 14.79 -2.10 4.59
CA PHE A 100 15.58 -1.55 3.48
C PHE A 100 16.91 -2.28 3.29
N GLU A 101 17.59 -2.69 4.36
CA GLU A 101 18.80 -3.53 4.28
C GLU A 101 18.50 -4.86 3.57
N ASP A 102 17.38 -5.50 3.89
CA ASP A 102 16.95 -6.74 3.23
C ASP A 102 16.57 -6.51 1.76
N VAL A 103 15.87 -5.41 1.44
CA VAL A 103 15.53 -5.01 0.05
C VAL A 103 16.81 -4.85 -0.79
N GLU A 104 17.82 -4.17 -0.26
CA GLU A 104 19.12 -4.02 -0.94
C GLU A 104 19.84 -5.36 -1.08
N THR A 105 19.86 -6.17 -0.02
CA THR A 105 20.49 -7.50 -0.01
C THR A 105 19.90 -8.41 -1.09
N LEU A 106 18.57 -8.39 -1.22
CA LEU A 106 17.82 -9.16 -2.22
C LEU A 106 17.81 -8.51 -3.61
N ARG A 107 18.40 -7.31 -3.75
CA ARG A 107 18.45 -6.53 -5.00
C ARG A 107 17.05 -6.21 -5.57
N ILE A 108 16.08 -6.10 -4.68
CA ILE A 108 14.73 -5.67 -5.00
C ILE A 108 14.83 -4.19 -5.37
N LYS A 109 14.35 -3.81 -6.56
CA LYS A 109 14.33 -2.41 -6.97
C LYS A 109 13.50 -1.63 -5.94
N ARG A 110 13.94 -0.44 -5.55
CA ARG A 110 13.18 0.43 -4.64
C ARG A 110 11.97 1.02 -5.38
N ALA A 111 10.89 1.30 -4.65
CA ALA A 111 9.81 2.13 -5.15
C ALA A 111 10.32 3.58 -5.28
N ASP A 112 9.66 4.39 -6.11
CA ASP A 112 10.01 5.80 -6.29
C ASP A 112 9.66 6.62 -5.04
N GLU A 113 8.60 6.21 -4.33
CA GLU A 113 8.13 6.87 -3.11
C GLU A 113 7.74 5.86 -2.02
N PHE A 114 8.05 6.22 -0.77
CA PHE A 114 7.72 5.44 0.43
C PHE A 114 6.93 6.26 1.45
N PRO A 115 5.65 6.58 1.19
CA PRO A 115 4.85 7.38 2.11
C PRO A 115 4.65 6.65 3.44
N ALA A 116 5.07 7.28 4.54
CA ALA A 116 4.83 6.79 5.88
C ALA A 116 3.45 7.21 6.36
N ALA A 117 2.73 6.32 7.05
CA ALA A 117 1.39 6.61 7.56
C ALA A 117 1.38 7.76 8.59
N THR A 118 2.48 7.96 9.32
CA THR A 118 2.63 9.05 10.30
C THR A 118 3.06 10.40 9.70
N ASP A 119 3.37 10.48 8.41
CA ASP A 119 3.70 11.78 7.79
C ASP A 119 2.47 12.70 7.81
N GLN A 120 2.66 13.90 8.36
CA GLN A 120 1.60 14.89 8.54
C GLN A 120 0.85 15.19 7.23
N ARG A 121 1.56 15.24 6.11
CA ARG A 121 0.93 15.49 4.80
C ARG A 121 -0.11 14.41 4.46
N TYR A 122 0.15 13.15 4.79
CA TYR A 122 -0.79 12.06 4.50
C TYR A 122 -1.87 11.95 5.57
N ILE A 123 -1.59 12.30 6.83
CA ILE A 123 -2.61 12.45 7.88
C ILE A 123 -3.65 13.49 7.46
N ASP A 124 -3.22 14.66 7.00
CA ASP A 124 -4.12 15.72 6.54
C ASP A 124 -5.00 15.26 5.37
N ARG A 125 -4.43 14.49 4.43
CA ARG A 125 -5.17 13.89 3.31
C ARG A 125 -6.16 12.82 3.76
N MET A 126 -5.80 12.00 4.74
CA MET A 126 -6.72 11.02 5.32
C MET A 126 -7.90 11.71 6.00
N ILE A 127 -7.65 12.79 6.75
CA ILE A 127 -8.69 13.59 7.39
C ILE A 127 -9.61 14.24 6.33
N GLU A 128 -9.02 14.84 5.28
CA GLU A 128 -9.78 15.41 4.15
C GLU A 128 -10.69 14.36 3.49
N MET A 129 -10.16 13.18 3.20
CA MET A 129 -10.93 12.08 2.59
C MET A 129 -12.07 11.61 3.52
N ILE A 130 -11.79 11.44 4.82
CA ILE A 130 -12.82 11.06 5.80
C ILE A 130 -13.91 12.12 5.87
N GLY A 131 -13.55 13.41 5.88
CA GLY A 131 -14.50 14.52 5.84
C GLY A 131 -15.41 14.48 4.60
N ALA A 132 -14.83 14.21 3.42
CA ALA A 132 -15.60 14.05 2.19
C ALA A 132 -16.56 12.84 2.25
N LEU A 133 -16.15 11.73 2.87
CA LEU A 133 -17.01 10.56 3.05
C LEU A 133 -18.17 10.83 4.02
N ILE A 134 -17.92 11.58 5.10
CA ILE A 134 -18.97 12.02 6.04
C ILE A 134 -19.96 12.94 5.31
N ALA A 135 -19.48 13.93 4.56
CA ALA A 135 -20.33 14.87 3.82
C ALA A 135 -21.22 14.16 2.79
N ARG A 136 -20.73 13.08 2.17
CA ARG A 136 -21.50 12.22 1.25
C ARG A 136 -22.42 11.21 1.96
N GLY A 137 -22.45 11.20 3.29
CA GLY A 137 -23.21 10.25 4.08
C GLY A 137 -22.73 8.80 3.95
N LEU A 138 -21.48 8.59 3.49
CA LEU A 138 -20.81 7.29 3.34
C LEU A 138 -19.96 6.91 4.56
N ALA A 139 -19.75 7.84 5.49
CA ALA A 139 -19.14 7.56 6.79
C ALA A 139 -19.98 8.18 7.92
N TYR A 140 -19.70 7.78 9.16
CA TYR A 140 -20.36 8.29 10.36
C TYR A 140 -19.47 8.16 11.58
N GLN A 141 -19.63 9.07 12.53
CA GLN A 141 -19.02 8.95 13.85
C GLN A 141 -19.94 8.15 14.76
N ALA A 142 -19.40 7.16 15.47
CA ALA A 142 -20.11 6.39 16.48
C ALA A 142 -19.96 7.03 17.87
N ASP A 143 -20.64 6.46 18.87
CA ASP A 143 -20.68 7.00 20.23
C ASP A 143 -19.29 7.04 20.90
N ASP A 144 -18.43 6.07 20.55
CA ASP A 144 -17.04 5.96 20.99
C ASP A 144 -16.09 6.99 20.33
N LYS A 145 -16.64 7.88 19.48
CA LYS A 145 -15.95 8.90 18.69
C LYS A 145 -15.11 8.37 17.52
N SER A 146 -15.06 7.06 17.31
CA SER A 146 -14.47 6.47 16.12
C SER A 146 -15.32 6.77 14.88
N VAL A 147 -14.67 6.89 13.72
CA VAL A 147 -15.35 7.11 12.43
C VAL A 147 -15.36 5.81 11.64
N TYR A 148 -16.55 5.39 11.21
CA TYR A 148 -16.78 4.15 10.47
C TYR A 148 -17.31 4.44 9.06
N PHE A 149 -16.96 3.57 8.11
CA PHE A 149 -17.50 3.60 6.75
C PHE A 149 -18.82 2.79 6.67
N ARG A 150 -19.81 3.34 5.95
CA ARG A 150 -21.13 2.70 5.76
C ARG A 150 -21.10 1.77 4.54
N ILE A 151 -20.72 0.52 4.77
CA ILE A 151 -20.64 -0.50 3.71
C ILE A 151 -21.95 -0.66 2.93
N ASN A 152 -23.11 -0.58 3.59
CA ASN A 152 -24.43 -0.74 2.97
C ASN A 152 -24.82 0.43 2.04
N LYS A 153 -24.14 1.57 2.13
CA LYS A 153 -24.33 2.72 1.24
C LYS A 153 -23.31 2.76 0.10
N PHE A 154 -22.44 1.75 -0.01
CA PHE A 154 -21.52 1.59 -1.12
C PHE A 154 -21.95 0.39 -1.98
N PRO A 155 -22.71 0.60 -3.08
CA PRO A 155 -23.32 -0.48 -3.86
C PRO A 155 -22.34 -1.51 -4.43
N ASN A 156 -21.07 -1.12 -4.58
CA ASN A 156 -20.02 -1.97 -5.12
C ASN A 156 -19.18 -2.66 -4.04
N TYR A 157 -19.56 -2.56 -2.76
CA TYR A 157 -18.87 -3.26 -1.68
C TYR A 157 -18.84 -4.75 -1.99
N GLY A 158 -17.64 -5.32 -2.07
CA GLY A 158 -17.42 -6.75 -2.31
C GLY A 158 -17.13 -7.23 -3.68
N LYS A 159 -17.30 -6.38 -4.70
CA LYS A 159 -17.01 -6.78 -6.07
C LYS A 159 -15.59 -7.33 -6.27
N LEU A 160 -14.61 -6.82 -5.52
CA LEU A 160 -13.23 -7.34 -5.59
C LEU A 160 -13.08 -8.75 -5.00
N ALA A 161 -13.78 -9.05 -3.91
CA ALA A 161 -13.70 -10.36 -3.24
C ALA A 161 -14.68 -11.38 -3.84
N HIS A 162 -15.68 -10.91 -4.61
CA HIS A 162 -16.83 -11.67 -5.11
C HIS A 162 -17.58 -12.37 -3.97
N PHE A 163 -17.91 -11.60 -2.93
CA PHE A 163 -18.88 -12.01 -1.92
C PHE A 163 -20.29 -11.61 -2.34
#